data_AF-A0AAJ7RZD9-F1
#
_entry.id   AF-A0AAJ7RZD9-F1
#
_cell.length_a   1.000
_cell.length_b   1.000
_cell.length_c   1.000
_cell.angle_alpha   90.00
_cell.angle_beta   90.00
_cell.angle_gamma   90.00
#
_symmetry.space_group_name_H-M   'P 1'
#
loop_
_entity.id
_entity.type
_entity.pdbx_description
1 polymer ?
#
loop_
_entity_poly.entity_id
_entity_poly.type
_entity_poly.pdbx_seq_one_letter_code
_entity_poly.pdbx_strand_id
1 'polypeptide(L)' 'MERNLEKTLDDVNNTESIIGCILADHAGLCLGVKGNASTESAGIIAAIADQVAKLEPKSPAPIISLQNENSSTFH' A
#
# COMPACT_ATOMS: atom_id res chain seq x y z
N MET A 1 -0.75 -21.22 4.47
CA MET A 1 0.20 -20.61 3.51
C MET A 1 0.32 -19.09 3.69
N GLU A 2 -0.46 -18.47 4.59
CA GLU A 2 -0.47 -17.01 4.81
C GLU A 2 0.55 -16.52 5.84
N ARG A 3 1.08 -17.41 6.69
CA ARG A 3 2.03 -17.04 7.76
C ARG A 3 3.26 -16.26 7.29
N ASN A 4 3.76 -16.55 6.09
CA ASN A 4 4.89 -15.80 5.53
C ASN A 4 4.47 -14.38 5.12
N LEU A 5 3.26 -14.22 4.60
CA LEU A 5 2.72 -12.93 4.19
C LEU A 5 2.43 -12.03 5.40
N GLU A 6 1.80 -12.61 6.43
CA GLU A 6 1.53 -11.93 7.69
C GLU A 6 2.82 -11.48 8.38
N LYS A 7 3.85 -12.33 8.36
CA LYS A 7 5.17 -11.99 8.90
C LYS A 7 5.81 -10.83 8.12
N THR A 8 5.82 -10.87 6.79
CA THR A 8 6.35 -9.79 5.96
C THR A 8 5.63 -8.45 6.22
N LEU A 9 4.30 -8.47 6.34
CA LEU A 9 3.51 -7.29 6.69
C LEU A 9 3.90 -6.74 8.08
N ASP A 10 4.14 -7.62 9.04
CA ASP A 10 4.61 -7.26 10.38
C ASP A 10 6.02 -6.63 10.34
N ASP A 11 6.97 -7.27 9.64
CA ASP A 11 8.33 -6.78 9.47
C ASP A 11 8.35 -5.37 8.82
N VAL A 12 7.50 -5.12 7.81
CA VAL A 12 7.35 -3.80 7.19
C VAL A 12 6.75 -2.79 8.15
N ASN A 13 5.69 -3.16 8.89
CA ASN A 13 5.04 -2.26 9.85
C ASN A 13 5.94 -1.91 11.04
N ASN A 14 6.92 -2.76 11.38
CA ASN A 14 7.91 -2.52 12.42
C ASN A 14 9.12 -1.68 11.95
N THR A 15 9.16 -1.29 10.68
CA THR A 15 10.22 -0.41 10.15
C THR A 15 10.02 1.02 10.63
N GLU A 16 11.09 1.67 11.10
CA GLU A 16 11.03 3.06 11.57
C GLU A 16 10.44 3.99 10.50
N SER A 17 9.56 4.91 10.92
CA SER A 17 8.79 5.83 10.06
C SER A 17 7.64 5.23 9.24
N ILE A 18 7.38 3.92 9.32
CA ILE A 18 6.18 3.32 8.74
C ILE A 18 5.05 3.32 9.78
N ILE A 19 3.92 3.96 9.45
CA ILE A 19 2.73 4.01 10.32
C ILE A 19 1.67 2.97 9.96
N GLY A 20 1.81 2.31 8.81
CA GLY A 20 0.89 1.30 8.33
C GLY A 20 1.25 0.83 6.93
N CYS A 21 0.79 -0.36 6.57
CA CYS A 21 0.98 -0.93 5.25
C CYS A 21 -0.24 -1.77 4.83
N ILE A 22 -0.46 -1.85 3.52
CA ILE A 22 -1.53 -2.62 2.92
C ILE A 22 -1.00 -3.39 1.71
N LEU A 23 -1.48 -4.60 1.53
CA LEU A 23 -1.26 -5.42 0.36
C LEU A 23 -2.58 -5.65 -0.35
N ALA A 24 -2.65 -5.28 -1.62
CA ALA A 24 -3.81 -5.44 -2.47
C ALA A 24 -3.45 -6.16 -3.77
N ASP A 25 -4.41 -6.86 -4.37
CA ASP A 25 -4.26 -7.42 -5.71
C ASP A 25 -4.73 -6.43 -6.80
N HIS A 26 -4.63 -6.85 -8.07
CA HIS A 26 -5.03 -6.04 -9.22
C HIS A 26 -6.55 -5.80 -9.29
N ALA A 27 -7.37 -6.64 -8.65
CA ALA A 27 -8.82 -6.44 -8.58
C ALA A 27 -9.23 -5.45 -7.46
N GLY A 28 -8.26 -4.98 -6.66
CA GLY A 28 -8.51 -4.13 -5.50
C GLY A 28 -8.92 -4.90 -4.25
N LEU A 29 -8.71 -6.22 -4.22
CA LEU A 29 -8.95 -7.05 -3.04
C LEU A 29 -7.83 -6.82 -2.02
N CYS A 30 -8.21 -6.49 -0.78
CA CYS A 30 -7.26 -6.41 0.33
C CYS A 30 -6.82 -7.82 0.75
N LEU A 31 -5.53 -8.11 0.59
CA LEU A 31 -4.89 -9.37 0.99
C LEU A 31 -4.28 -9.31 2.40
N GLY A 32 -4.01 -8.10 2.90
CA GLY A 32 -3.49 -7.90 4.26
C GLY A 32 -3.26 -6.43 4.59
N VAL A 33 -3.36 -6.10 5.88
CA VAL A 33 -3.24 -4.72 6.38
C VAL A 33 -2.60 -4.72 7.78
N LYS A 34 -1.78 -3.69 8.07
CA LYS A 34 -1.18 -3.44 9.39
C LYS A 34 -1.13 -1.93 9.67
N GLY A 35 -1.06 -1.58 10.96
CA GLY A 35 -0.96 -0.20 11.42
C GLY A 35 -2.19 0.63 11.09
N ASN A 36 -1.97 1.88 10.69
CA ASN A 36 -3.01 2.86 10.39
C ASN A 36 -3.54 2.80 8.94
N ALA A 37 -3.21 1.74 8.18
CA ALA A 37 -3.76 1.55 6.85
C ALA A 37 -5.20 0.99 6.94
N SER A 38 -6.09 1.44 6.04
CA SER A 38 -7.47 0.95 5.97
C SER A 38 -7.66 -0.03 4.82
N THR A 39 -8.37 -1.15 5.08
CA THR A 39 -8.75 -2.14 4.06
C THR A 39 -9.58 -1.52 2.93
N GLU A 40 -10.35 -0.48 3.23
CA GLU A 40 -11.19 0.26 2.27
C GLU A 40 -10.35 0.97 1.21
N SER A 41 -9.07 1.23 1.49
CA SER A 41 -8.15 1.90 0.56
C SER A 41 -7.59 0.97 -0.52
N ALA A 42 -7.75 -0.36 -0.41
CA ALA A 42 -7.20 -1.32 -1.38
C ALA A 42 -7.70 -1.07 -2.81
N GLY A 43 -9.00 -0.81 -2.96
CA GLY A 43 -9.61 -0.57 -4.28
C GLY A 43 -9.05 0.66 -4.97
N ILE A 44 -8.92 1.78 -4.25
CA ILE A 44 -8.41 3.02 -4.84
C ILE A 44 -6.91 2.93 -5.14
N ILE A 45 -6.12 2.26 -4.29
CA ILE A 45 -4.68 2.05 -4.53
C ILE A 45 -4.47 1.22 -5.80
N ALA A 46 -5.21 0.12 -5.98
CA ALA A 46 -5.14 -0.71 -7.17
C ALA A 46 -5.56 0.06 -8.43
N ALA A 47 -6.63 0.87 -8.35
CA ALA A 47 -7.08 1.70 -9.45
C ALA A 47 -6.03 2.75 -9.85
N ILE A 48 -5.38 3.41 -8.89
CA ILE A 48 -4.29 4.37 -9.16
C ILE A 48 -3.11 3.65 -9.83
N ALA A 49 -2.73 2.47 -9.33
CA ALA A 49 -1.65 1.68 -9.94
C ALA A 49 -1.94 1.30 -11.40
N ASP A 50 -3.17 0.86 -11.70
CA ASP A 50 -3.63 0.55 -13.07
C ASP A 50 -3.58 1.77 -13.99
N GLN A 51 -3.99 2.95 -13.51
CA GLN A 51 -3.91 4.19 -14.30
C GLN A 51 -2.45 4.61 -14.57
N VAL A 52 -1.57 4.51 -13.57
CA VAL A 52 -0.15 4.88 -13.76
C VAL A 52 0.57 3.90 -14.67
N ALA A 53 0.25 2.60 -14.62
CA ALA A 53 0.81 1.60 -15.52
C ALA A 53 0.54 1.91 -17.01
N LYS A 54 -0.58 2.60 -17.32
CA LYS A 54 -0.92 3.03 -18.68
C LYS A 54 -0.09 4.22 -19.18
N LEU A 55 0.48 5.01 -18.28
CA LEU A 55 1.32 6.16 -18.66
C LEU A 55 2.64 5.70 -19.28
N GLU A 56 3.26 4.68 -18.68
CA GLU A 56 4.56 4.14 -19.08
C GLU A 56 4.48 2.61 -19.27
N PRO A 57 3.81 2.12 -20.34
CA PRO A 57 3.52 0.69 -20.53
C PRO A 57 4.76 -0.19 -20.76
N LYS A 58 5.94 0.42 -20.93
CA LYS A 58 7.23 -0.27 -21.07
C LYS A 58 8.00 -0.36 -19.75
N SER A 59 7.54 0.30 -18.69
CA SER A 59 8.16 0.26 -17.37
C SER A 59 7.55 -0.89 -16.55
N PRO A 60 8.36 -1.78 -15.97
CA PRO A 60 7.85 -3.00 -15.36
C PRO A 60 7.09 -2.81 -14.04
N ALA A 61 7.28 -1.68 -13.33
CA ALA A 61 6.52 -1.35 -12.12
C ALA A 61 6.81 0.10 -11.68
N PRO A 62 5.94 1.08 -11.98
CA PRO A 62 6.13 2.45 -11.52
C PRO A 62 5.96 2.56 -9.99
N ILE A 63 6.79 3.37 -9.34
CA ILE A 63 6.64 3.73 -7.93
C ILE A 63 5.79 5.00 -7.84
N ILE A 64 4.71 4.95 -7.05
CA ILE A 64 3.74 6.03 -6.90
C ILE A 64 3.92 6.63 -5.51
N SER A 65 4.24 7.93 -5.44
CA SER A 65 4.34 8.67 -4.18
C SER A 65 3.20 9.69 -4.12
N LEU A 66 2.35 9.55 -3.11
CA LEU A 66 1.29 10.50 -2.80
C LEU A 66 1.70 11.25 -1.52
N GLN A 67 1.89 12.56 -1.64
CA GLN A 67 2.26 13.42 -0.52
C GLN A 67 1.13 14.39 -0.25
N ASN A 68 0.78 14.54 1.02
CA ASN A 68 -0.17 15.55 1.48
C ASN A 68 0.53 16.39 2.54
N GLU A 69 0.28 17.70 2.55
CA GLU A 69 0.80 18.64 3.55
C GLU A 69 0.12 18.49 4.92
N ASN A 70 -0.89 17.62 5.03
CA ASN A 70 -1.67 17.45 6.24
C ASN A 70 -0.93 16.61 7.31
N SER A 71 0.08 17.21 7.93
CA SER A 71 0.69 16.77 9.18
C SER A 71 -0.28 17.02 10.35
N SER A 72 -1.33 16.22 10.48
CA SER A 72 -2.03 16.10 11.77
C SER A 72 -1.21 15.14 12.64
N THR A 73 -0.15 15.67 13.23
CA THR A 73 0.55 15.09 14.38
C THR A 73 -0.46 14.85 15.49
N PHE A 74 -0.76 13.59 15.77
CA PHE A 74 -1.31 13.20 17.06
C PHE A 74 -0.12 12.82 17.94
N HIS A 75 0.07 13.62 18.99
CA HIS A 75 0.98 13.34 20.10
C HIS A 75 0.43 12.18 20.94
#